data_AF-A7AR47-F1
#
_entry.id   AF-A7AR47-F1
#
_cell.length_a   1.000
_cell.length_b   1.000
_cell.length_c   1.000
_cell.angle_alpha   90.00
_cell.angle_beta   90.00
_cell.angle_gamma   90.00
#
_symmetry.space_group_name_H-M   'P 1'
#
loop_
_entity.id
_entity.type
_entity.pdbx_description
1 polymer ?
#
loop_
_entity_poly.entity_id
_entity_poly.type
_entity_poly.pdbx_seq_one_letter_code
_entity_poly.pdbx_strand_id
1 'polypeptide(L)'
;MSNLQSPSNLYVEFGAYVHFAYYIGVYLIQRCPNEACNENQLVNWYLERYRGLLSQTDASLSKLQLLYGKLINNLLRDECLTVFEETSEGRIVKKHPSFFVWAWRSQAKSHEYNVLHL
;
A
#
# COMPACT_ATOMS: atom_id res chain seq x y z
N MET A 1 22.87 16.52 -27.85
CA MET A 1 22.90 15.18 -27.26
C MET A 1 21.91 15.17 -26.13
N SER A 2 20.78 14.49 -26.34
CA SER A 2 19.67 14.39 -25.40
C SER A 2 20.16 13.65 -24.16
N ASN A 3 20.12 14.31 -23.00
CA ASN A 3 20.25 13.62 -21.72
C ASN A 3 19.14 12.58 -21.65
N LEU A 4 19.51 11.30 -21.80
CA LEU A 4 18.67 10.17 -21.43
C LEU A 4 18.42 10.29 -19.92
N GLN A 5 17.33 10.96 -19.55
CA GLN A 5 16.75 10.83 -18.23
C GLN A 5 16.41 9.35 -18.07
N SER A 6 17.27 8.66 -17.33
CA SER A 6 16.99 7.32 -16.80
C SER A 6 15.56 7.32 -16.24
N PRO A 7 14.70 6.34 -16.57
CA PRO A 7 13.37 6.31 -16.00
C PRO A 7 13.55 6.30 -14.48
N SER A 8 13.02 7.31 -13.80
CA SER A 8 13.00 7.32 -12.35
C SER A 8 12.22 6.07 -11.92
N ASN A 9 12.95 5.04 -11.50
CA ASN A 9 12.36 3.86 -10.90
C ASN A 9 11.70 4.34 -9.61
N LEU A 10 10.40 4.62 -9.68
CA LEU A 10 9.59 5.06 -8.55
C LEU A 10 9.62 3.94 -7.51
N TYR A 11 10.42 4.14 -6.47
CA TYR A 11 10.61 3.20 -5.38
C TYR A 11 10.02 3.77 -4.10
N VAL A 12 9.20 2.96 -3.41
CA VAL A 12 8.63 3.32 -2.12
C VAL A 12 9.51 2.72 -1.04
N GLU A 13 10.15 3.57 -0.25
CA GLU A 13 10.92 3.13 0.91
C GLU A 13 10.05 2.35 1.89
N PHE A 14 10.64 1.39 2.59
CA PHE A 14 9.90 0.53 3.52
C PHE A 14 9.16 1.34 4.60
N GLY A 15 9.78 2.40 5.14
CA GLY A 15 9.12 3.29 6.10
C GLY A 15 7.87 3.97 5.53
N ALA A 16 7.92 4.42 4.26
CA ALA A 16 6.77 5.00 3.57
C ALA A 16 5.68 3.94 3.29
N TYR A 17 6.06 2.70 3.00
CA TYR A 17 5.11 1.59 2.87
C TYR A 17 4.42 1.26 4.20
N VAL A 18 5.17 1.21 5.32
CA VAL A 18 4.60 1.00 6.66
C VAL A 18 3.65 2.13 7.04
N HIS A 19 4.03 3.38 6.77
CA HIS A 19 3.16 4.54 6.97
C HIS A 19 1.87 4.40 6.15
N PHE A 20 1.97 4.08 4.86
CA PHE A 20 0.82 3.81 4.01
C PHE A 20 -0.07 2.71 4.58
N ALA A 21 0.50 1.54 4.89
CA ALA A 21 -0.22 0.41 5.46
C ALA A 21 -1.00 0.78 6.73
N TYR A 22 -0.33 1.47 7.66
CA TYR A 22 -0.94 1.90 8.91
C TYR A 22 -2.16 2.79 8.66
N TYR A 23 -2.03 3.84 7.84
CA TYR A 23 -3.12 4.78 7.61
C TYR A 23 -4.25 4.20 6.78
N ILE A 24 -3.98 3.28 5.85
CA ILE A 24 -5.04 2.51 5.18
C ILE A 24 -5.82 1.67 6.19
N GLY A 25 -5.14 0.96 7.09
CA GLY A 25 -5.79 0.19 8.15
C GLY A 25 -6.66 1.07 9.07
N VAL A 26 -6.16 2.24 9.47
CA VAL A 26 -6.91 3.22 10.27
C VAL A 26 -8.14 3.73 9.52
N TYR A 27 -7.98 4.07 8.23
CA TYR A 27 -9.09 4.55 7.41
C TYR A 27 -10.20 3.50 7.29
N LEU A 28 -9.84 2.24 7.03
CA LEU A 28 -10.81 1.14 6.94
C LEU A 28 -11.64 1.01 8.21
N ILE A 29 -11.02 1.10 9.39
CA ILE A 29 -11.73 1.00 10.68
C ILE A 29 -12.66 2.19 10.91
N GLN A 30 -12.20 3.40 10.59
CA GLN A 30 -12.89 4.62 11.00
C GLN A 30 -13.93 5.11 9.99
N ARG A 31 -13.75 4.79 8.71
CA ARG A 31 -14.49 5.45 7.60
C ARG A 31 -15.23 4.48 6.69
N CYS A 32 -14.89 3.18 6.72
CA CYS A 32 -15.47 2.19 5.83
C CYS A 32 -16.51 1.34 6.56
N PRO A 33 -17.75 1.24 6.04
CA PRO A 33 -18.72 0.28 6.54
C PRO A 33 -18.15 -1.14 6.52
N ASN A 34 -18.31 -1.88 7.62
CA ASN A 34 -17.78 -3.25 7.77
C ASN A 34 -16.27 -3.38 7.50
N GLU A 35 -15.51 -2.29 7.63
CA GLU A 35 -14.08 -2.23 7.34
C GLU A 35 -13.75 -2.60 5.88
N ALA A 36 -14.68 -2.32 4.95
CA ALA A 36 -14.57 -2.64 3.53
C ALA A 36 -14.83 -1.41 2.64
N CYS A 37 -13.92 -1.14 1.69
CA CYS A 37 -13.98 0.01 0.80
C CYS A 37 -13.35 -0.28 -0.57
N ASN A 38 -13.68 0.54 -1.57
CA ASN A 38 -13.01 0.50 -2.87
C ASN A 38 -11.53 0.89 -2.73
N GLU A 39 -10.63 0.09 -3.31
CA GLU A 39 -9.18 0.33 -3.21
C GLU A 39 -8.73 1.66 -3.82
N ASN A 40 -9.40 2.15 -4.87
CA ASN A 40 -9.09 3.44 -5.49
C ASN A 40 -9.43 4.59 -4.53
N GLN A 41 -10.53 4.47 -3.77
CA GLN A 41 -10.90 5.45 -2.74
C GLN A 41 -9.82 5.52 -1.65
N LEU A 42 -9.30 4.38 -1.21
CA LEU A 42 -8.23 4.31 -0.20
C LEU A 42 -6.96 5.03 -0.67
N VAL A 43 -6.53 4.73 -1.90
CA VAL A 43 -5.34 5.34 -2.50
C VAL A 43 -5.52 6.84 -2.68
N ASN A 44 -6.67 7.28 -3.22
CA ASN A 44 -6.95 8.69 -3.43
C ASN A 44 -6.95 9.47 -2.12
N TRP A 45 -7.65 8.97 -1.09
CA TRP A 45 -7.66 9.59 0.23
C TRP A 45 -6.24 9.72 0.81
N TYR A 46 -5.43 8.67 0.72
CA TYR A 46 -4.07 8.71 1.24
C TYR A 46 -3.23 9.76 0.51
N LEU A 47 -3.30 9.81 -0.81
CA LEU A 47 -2.55 10.78 -1.61
C LEU A 47 -3.02 12.21 -1.35
N GLU A 48 -4.32 12.46 -1.25
CA GLU A 48 -4.87 13.77 -0.88
C GLU A 48 -4.33 14.26 0.47
N ARG A 49 -4.20 13.35 1.44
CA ARG A 49 -3.80 13.69 2.81
C ARG A 49 -2.29 13.82 2.99
N TYR A 50 -1.50 12.99 2.30
CA TYR A 50 -0.08 12.78 2.60
C TYR A 50 0.87 13.06 1.44
N ARG A 51 0.39 13.49 0.26
CA ARG A 51 1.25 13.74 -0.92
C ARG A 51 2.45 14.64 -0.62
N GLY A 52 2.29 15.67 0.21
CA GLY A 52 3.36 16.59 0.60
C GLY A 52 4.46 15.97 1.47
N LEU A 53 4.25 14.77 2.00
CA LEU A 53 5.21 14.04 2.84
C LEU A 53 5.92 12.90 2.09
N LEU A 54 5.58 12.69 0.81
CA LEU A 54 6.16 11.60 0.02
C LEU A 54 7.50 12.02 -0.55
N SER A 55 8.48 11.13 -0.57
CA SER A 55 9.78 11.37 -1.21
C SER A 55 9.70 11.63 -2.72
N GLN A 56 8.52 11.41 -3.33
CA GLN A 56 8.24 11.54 -4.75
C GLN A 56 7.22 12.65 -5.05
N THR A 57 7.28 13.77 -4.32
CA THR A 57 6.32 14.89 -4.44
C THR A 57 6.15 15.42 -5.86
N ASP A 58 7.20 15.34 -6.68
CA ASP A 58 7.25 15.87 -8.05
C ASP A 58 6.59 14.94 -9.08
N ALA A 59 6.21 13.72 -8.69
CA ALA A 59 5.48 12.82 -9.58
C ALA A 59 4.05 13.32 -9.84
N SER A 60 3.55 13.06 -11.05
CA SER A 60 2.15 13.34 -11.38
C SER A 60 1.21 12.52 -10.50
N LEU A 61 0.01 13.05 -10.23
CA LEU A 61 -0.99 12.35 -9.43
C LEU A 61 -1.30 10.95 -9.99
N SER A 62 -1.43 10.83 -11.32
CA SER A 62 -1.65 9.55 -12.00
C SER A 62 -0.53 8.53 -11.77
N LYS A 63 0.74 8.97 -11.74
CA LYS A 63 1.89 8.10 -11.44
C LYS A 63 1.87 7.64 -9.99
N LEU A 64 1.54 8.53 -9.06
CA LEU A 64 1.41 8.20 -7.65
C LEU A 64 0.23 7.24 -7.41
N GLN A 65 -0.93 7.46 -8.03
CA GLN A 65 -2.07 6.55 -7.95
C GLN A 65 -1.70 5.14 -8.43
N LEU A 66 -1.01 5.03 -9.56
CA LEU A 66 -0.54 3.73 -10.05
C LEU A 66 0.43 3.06 -9.08
N LEU A 67 1.39 3.82 -8.53
CA LEU A 67 2.38 3.31 -7.59
C LEU A 67 1.73 2.82 -6.28
N TYR A 68 0.87 3.64 -5.69
CA TYR A 68 0.19 3.34 -4.43
C TYR A 68 -0.91 2.29 -4.60
N GLY A 69 -1.54 2.21 -5.78
CA GLY A 69 -2.39 1.08 -6.15
C GLY A 69 -1.62 -0.25 -6.15
N LYS A 70 -0.36 -0.26 -6.58
CA LYS A 70 0.50 -1.46 -6.44
C LYS A 70 0.81 -1.79 -4.97
N LEU A 71 0.84 -0.81 -4.07
CA LEU A 71 1.02 -1.09 -2.63
C LEU A 71 -0.21 -1.77 -2.02
N ILE A 72 -1.42 -1.55 -2.54
CA ILE A 72 -2.60 -2.34 -2.15
C ILE A 72 -2.38 -3.83 -2.49
N ASN A 73 -1.80 -4.14 -3.65
CA ASN A 73 -1.46 -5.53 -3.99
C ASN A 73 -0.44 -6.14 -3.01
N ASN A 74 0.51 -5.34 -2.53
CA ASN A 74 1.43 -5.80 -1.48
C ASN A 74 0.66 -6.09 -0.19
N LEU A 75 -0.26 -5.23 0.23
CA LEU A 75 -1.11 -5.46 1.42
C LEU A 75 -2.00 -6.70 1.28
N LEU A 76 -2.48 -7.01 0.09
CA LEU A 76 -3.22 -8.25 -0.18
C LEU A 76 -2.31 -9.48 -0.05
N ARG A 77 -1.11 -9.43 -0.67
CA ARG A 77 -0.12 -10.52 -0.60
C ARG A 77 0.41 -10.73 0.81
N ASP A 78 0.53 -9.67 1.59
CA ASP A 78 1.00 -9.70 2.98
C ASP A 78 -0.14 -10.08 3.97
N GLU A 79 -1.32 -10.45 3.45
CA GLU A 79 -2.52 -10.82 4.22
C GLU A 79 -2.94 -9.74 5.22
N CYS A 80 -2.74 -8.48 4.85
CA CYS A 80 -3.28 -7.32 5.54
C CYS A 80 -4.71 -7.07 5.05
N LEU A 81 -4.95 -7.22 3.76
CA LEU A 81 -6.24 -7.05 3.12
C LEU A 81 -6.76 -8.37 2.55
N THR A 82 -8.06 -8.42 2.33
CA THR A 82 -8.75 -9.47 1.57
C THR A 82 -9.62 -8.82 0.51
N VAL A 83 -9.78 -9.45 -0.66
CA VAL A 83 -10.75 -9.01 -1.66
C VAL A 83 -12.13 -9.46 -1.18
N PHE A 84 -13.02 -8.51 -0.96
CA PHE A 84 -14.41 -8.76 -0.56
C PHE A 84 -15.31 -8.93 -1.79
N GLU A 85 -15.12 -8.08 -2.80
CA GLU A 85 -15.90 -8.06 -4.03
C GLU A 85 -15.10 -7.44 -5.18
N GLU A 86 -15.29 -7.91 -6.40
CA GLU A 86 -14.79 -7.27 -7.62
C GLU A 86 -15.93 -6.53 -8.33
N THR A 87 -15.75 -5.24 -8.59
CA THR A 87 -16.74 -4.39 -9.26
C THR A 87 -16.17 -3.78 -10.54
N SER A 88 -17.01 -3.18 -11.37
CA SER A 88 -16.58 -2.43 -12.56
C SER A 88 -15.68 -1.22 -12.21
N GLU A 89 -15.71 -0.75 -10.97
CA GLU A 89 -14.94 0.40 -10.49
C GLU A 89 -13.67 -0.01 -9.73
N GLY A 90 -13.35 -1.31 -9.71
CA GLY A 90 -12.21 -1.88 -8.99
C GLY A 90 -12.64 -2.82 -7.86
N ARG A 91 -11.67 -3.21 -7.02
CA ARG A 91 -11.91 -4.16 -5.92
C ARG A 91 -12.39 -3.45 -4.67
N ILE A 92 -13.41 -4.01 -4.03
CA ILE A 92 -13.71 -3.74 -2.63
C ILE A 92 -12.77 -4.61 -1.80
N VAL A 93 -11.92 -3.96 -1.01
CA VAL A 93 -10.98 -4.61 -0.11
C VAL A 93 -11.45 -4.47 1.32
N LYS A 94 -11.27 -5.53 2.11
CA LYS A 94 -11.63 -5.61 3.51
C LYS A 94 -10.41 -5.83 4.39
N LYS A 95 -10.37 -5.17 5.54
CA LYS A 95 -9.33 -5.34 6.54
C LYS A 95 -9.27 -6.79 7.04
N HIS A 96 -8.10 -7.42 7.02
CA HIS A 96 -7.89 -8.69 7.72
C HIS A 96 -7.88 -8.46 9.24
N PRO A 97 -8.36 -9.39 10.09
CA PRO A 97 -8.31 -9.23 11.55
C PRO A 97 -6.91 -8.94 12.07
N SER A 98 -5.90 -9.59 11.48
CA SER A 98 -4.49 -9.44 11.83
C SER A 98 -3.77 -8.31 11.08
N PHE A 99 -4.49 -7.32 10.53
CA PHE A 99 -3.89 -6.26 9.72
C PHE A 99 -2.70 -5.62 10.44
N PHE A 100 -2.84 -5.07 11.64
CA PHE A 100 -1.76 -4.31 12.29
C PHE A 100 -0.59 -5.14 12.80
N VAL A 101 -0.75 -6.46 12.93
CA VAL A 101 0.36 -7.35 13.33
C VAL A 101 1.18 -7.82 12.12
N TRP A 102 0.84 -7.41 10.90
CA TRP A 102 1.51 -7.85 9.68
C TRP A 102 3.02 -7.55 9.66
N ALA A 103 3.43 -6.38 10.15
CA ALA A 103 4.83 -5.98 10.13
C ALA A 103 5.69 -6.96 10.94
N TRP A 104 5.16 -7.42 12.09
CA TRP A 104 5.79 -8.45 12.92
C TRP A 104 5.82 -9.80 12.21
N ARG A 105 4.75 -10.20 11.52
CA ARG A 105 4.72 -11.42 10.69
C ARG A 105 5.75 -11.36 9.56
N SER A 106 5.88 -10.21 8.90
CA SER A 106 6.86 -9.99 7.82
C SER A 106 8.29 -10.10 8.34
N GLN A 107 8.58 -9.53 9.51
CA GLN A 107 9.89 -9.66 10.15
C GLN A 107 10.20 -11.09 10.57
N ALA A 108 9.23 -11.80 11.16
CA ALA A 108 9.37 -13.21 11.54
C ALA A 108 9.67 -14.11 10.31
N LYS A 109 8.90 -13.95 9.22
CA LYS A 109 9.14 -14.67 7.95
C LYS A 109 10.53 -14.41 7.38
N SER A 110 11.00 -13.15 7.42
CA SER A 110 12.34 -12.81 6.96
C SER A 110 13.42 -13.47 7.81
N HIS A 111 13.23 -13.55 9.12
CA HIS A 111 14.16 -14.22 10.03
C HIS A 111 14.21 -15.73 9.77
N GLU A 112 13.07 -16.40 9.64
CA GLU A 112 13.00 -17.83 9.29
C GLU A 112 13.71 -18.13 7.97
N TYR A 113 13.48 -17.33 6.93
CA TYR A 113 14.14 -17.50 5.64
C TYR A 113 15.67 -17.41 5.76
N ASN A 114 16.18 -16.42 6.50
CA ASN A 114 17.61 -16.21 6.70
C ASN A 114 18.25 -17.32 7.55
N VAL A 115 17.52 -17.88 8.51
CA VAL A 115 18.01 -18.99 9.36
C VAL A 115 18.00 -20.33 8.62
N LEU A 116 17.03 -20.56 7.72
CA LEU A 116 16.88 -21.83 6.99
C LEU A 116 17.73 -21.94 5.72
N HIS A 117 18.35 -20.85 5.27
CA HIS A 117 19.22 -20.80 4.08
C HIS A 117 20.68 -20.45 4.42
N LEU A 118 21.06 -20.60 5.69
CA LEU A 118 22.45 -20.64 6.19
C LEU A 118 22.81 -22.08 6.56
#